data_AF-A0AAF0ZX12-F1
#
_entry.id   AF-A0AAF0ZX12-F1
#
_cell.length_a   1.000
_cell.length_b   1.000
_cell.length_c   1.000
_cell.angle_alpha   90.00
_cell.angle_beta   90.00
_cell.angle_gamma   90.00
#
_symmetry.space_group_name_H-M   'P 1'
#
loop_
_entity.id
_entity.type
_entity.pdbx_description
1 polymer ?
#
loop_
_entity_poly.entity_id
_entity_poly.type
_entity_poly.pdbx_seq_one_letter_code
_entity_poly.pdbx_strand_id
1 'polypeptide(L)'
;MFSTHPLLSKIDKSMVGVPVLAQKLVSIQANIISKSLPEIERKINDKLATNMAELNRLPQHLRSVAEALTAFMRILSSFKKSIKKILVRGEFDEYPEEKEMHCTAKFVEMLDQYSNELHSKNFDEKRILSIVWNYIERIVMEVLMHHCENYPTLQSSTRRAAQNLIVKKKNESVEWVKEIIGMEKQTDYTCNPGYLATYNKLMGQQQTFMEIIYNPGKVSVVSLKGLGEIDVGHLRKHLGLVQQAFDMKMRVIAYWKIVLMRLVDSMALHIMFTIQKMINKDMEEEIVQELMAPRGDGIERMHDESPLVSEKRNRLKKSVKLLKESKEVVSNIMDKDFISW
;
A
#
# COMPACT_ATOMS: atom_id res chain seq x y z
N MET A 1 50.79 -56.31 26.71
CA MET A 1 51.57 -55.16 26.21
C MET A 1 51.70 -54.06 27.26
N PHE A 2 50.64 -53.30 27.60
CA PHE A 2 50.72 -52.25 28.64
C PHE A 2 51.09 -52.80 30.03
N SER A 3 50.63 -54.00 30.39
CA SER A 3 50.99 -54.62 31.68
C SER A 3 52.36 -55.30 31.72
N THR A 4 53.01 -55.52 30.56
CA THR A 4 54.19 -56.41 30.44
C THR A 4 55.44 -55.69 29.93
N HIS A 5 55.33 -54.47 29.40
CA HIS A 5 56.46 -53.72 28.85
C HIS A 5 57.08 -52.79 29.92
N PRO A 6 58.41 -52.77 30.13
CA PRO A 6 59.07 -52.04 31.23
C PRO A 6 58.81 -50.53 31.27
N LEU A 7 58.59 -49.91 30.11
CA LEU A 7 58.30 -48.48 30.00
C LEU A 7 56.79 -48.16 29.96
N LEU A 8 55.96 -49.07 29.43
CA LEU A 8 54.52 -48.81 29.28
C LEU A 8 53.72 -49.22 30.52
N SER A 9 54.26 -50.14 31.33
CA SER A 9 53.70 -50.52 32.64
C SER A 9 53.74 -49.42 33.69
N LYS A 10 54.50 -48.35 33.42
CA LYS A 10 54.53 -47.12 34.22
C LYS A 10 53.38 -46.16 33.90
N ILE A 11 52.66 -46.36 32.79
CA ILE A 11 51.50 -45.55 32.45
C ILE A 11 50.30 -46.03 33.27
N ASP A 12 49.53 -45.10 33.83
CA ASP A 12 48.34 -45.43 34.60
C ASP A 12 47.38 -46.29 33.74
N LYS A 13 46.99 -47.44 34.29
CA LYS A 13 46.06 -48.38 33.66
C LYS A 13 44.69 -47.76 33.42
N SER A 14 44.33 -46.71 34.16
CA SER A 14 43.13 -45.90 33.93
C SER A 14 43.18 -45.08 32.62
N MET A 15 44.37 -44.95 32.01
CA MET A 15 44.62 -44.12 30.84
C MET A 15 44.90 -44.90 29.55
N VAL A 16 45.15 -46.21 29.62
CA VAL A 16 45.60 -47.03 28.48
C VAL A 16 44.73 -48.27 28.24
N GLY A 17 44.55 -48.60 26.97
CA GLY A 17 43.77 -49.75 26.52
C GLY A 17 42.54 -49.36 25.70
N VAL A 18 42.10 -50.29 24.85
CA VAL A 18 40.92 -50.11 23.99
C VAL A 18 39.64 -49.76 24.79
N PRO A 19 39.36 -50.37 25.96
CA PRO A 19 38.18 -50.01 26.75
C PRO A 19 38.20 -48.55 27.26
N VAL A 20 39.37 -48.06 27.69
CA VAL A 20 39.54 -46.68 28.17
C VAL A 20 39.32 -45.68 27.02
N LEU A 21 39.84 -45.99 25.83
CA LEU A 21 39.60 -45.16 24.65
C LEU A 21 38.11 -45.11 24.27
N ALA A 22 37.43 -46.26 24.27
CA ALA A 22 36.00 -46.33 23.99
C ALA A 22 35.17 -45.50 24.99
N GLN A 23 35.48 -45.58 26.28
CA GLN A 23 34.81 -44.78 27.31
C GLN A 23 35.04 -43.28 27.12
N LYS A 24 36.27 -42.86 26.80
CA LYS A 24 36.58 -41.45 26.50
C LYS A 24 35.81 -40.94 25.29
N LEU A 25 35.71 -41.74 24.22
CA LEU A 25 34.94 -41.38 23.03
C LEU A 25 33.45 -41.21 23.35
N VAL A 26 32.87 -42.11 24.15
CA VAL A 26 31.48 -42.01 24.62
C VAL A 26 31.27 -40.74 25.44
N SER A 27 32.17 -40.43 26.38
CA SER A 27 32.09 -39.21 27.21
C SER A 27 32.20 -37.93 26.38
N ILE A 28 33.12 -37.89 25.40
CA ILE A 28 33.26 -36.76 24.47
C ILE A 28 31.97 -36.59 23.65
N GLN A 29 31.45 -37.69 23.09
CA GLN A 29 30.24 -37.66 22.27
C GLN A 29 29.01 -37.22 23.10
N ALA A 30 28.89 -37.71 24.33
CA ALA A 30 27.82 -37.33 25.26
C ALA A 30 27.87 -35.83 25.60
N ASN A 31 29.06 -35.28 25.86
CA ASN A 31 29.25 -33.85 26.11
C ASN A 31 28.89 -32.98 24.90
N ILE A 32 29.30 -33.40 23.69
CA ILE A 32 28.91 -32.72 22.44
C ILE A 32 27.39 -32.71 22.28
N ILE A 33 26.73 -33.87 22.45
CA ILE A 33 25.28 -33.99 22.34
C ILE A 33 24.59 -33.09 23.38
N SER A 34 24.98 -33.19 24.65
CA SER A 34 24.41 -32.39 25.75
C SER A 34 24.47 -30.89 25.46
N LYS A 35 25.62 -30.39 24.96
CA LYS A 35 25.78 -28.98 24.59
C LYS A 35 24.91 -28.55 23.41
N SER A 36 24.55 -29.46 22.50
CA SER A 36 23.69 -29.17 21.35
C SER A 36 22.18 -29.22 21.67
N LEU A 37 21.77 -29.96 22.71
CA LEU A 37 20.35 -30.17 23.02
C LEU A 37 19.55 -28.87 23.26
N PRO A 38 20.02 -27.86 24.02
CA PRO A 38 19.26 -26.63 24.22
C PRO A 38 18.98 -25.86 22.93
N GLU A 39 19.95 -25.83 22.00
CA GLU A 39 19.76 -25.18 20.70
C GLU A 39 18.76 -25.97 19.84
N ILE A 40 18.84 -27.30 19.87
CA ILE A 40 17.89 -28.18 19.17
C ILE A 40 16.48 -27.96 19.71
N GLU A 41 16.30 -27.95 21.03
CA GLU A 41 15.01 -27.70 21.68
C GLU A 41 14.43 -26.35 21.27
N ARG A 42 15.24 -25.29 21.30
CA ARG A 42 14.83 -23.96 20.85
C ARG A 42 14.36 -23.99 19.39
N LYS A 43 15.14 -24.59 18.48
CA LYS A 43 14.75 -24.70 17.05
C LYS A 43 13.47 -25.50 16.85
N ILE A 44 13.27 -26.57 17.61
CA ILE A 44 12.02 -27.35 17.58
C ILE A 44 10.85 -26.48 18.04
N ASN A 45 10.98 -25.77 19.17
CA ASN A 45 9.96 -24.89 19.70
C ASN A 45 9.60 -23.75 18.74
N ASP A 46 10.61 -23.08 18.16
CA ASP A 46 10.42 -22.03 17.17
C ASP A 46 9.66 -22.55 15.93
N LYS A 47 10.11 -23.68 15.37
CA LYS A 47 9.47 -24.28 14.19
C LYS A 47 8.06 -24.77 14.48
N LEU A 48 7.83 -25.31 15.68
CA LEU A 48 6.53 -25.77 16.14
C LEU A 48 5.56 -24.59 16.28
N ALA A 49 6.01 -23.46 16.86
CA ALA A 49 5.21 -22.24 16.95
C ALA A 49 4.84 -21.70 15.56
N THR A 50 5.80 -21.60 14.63
CA THR A 50 5.55 -21.18 13.25
C THR A 50 4.54 -22.09 12.55
N ASN A 51 4.74 -23.40 12.60
CA ASN A 51 3.85 -24.36 11.92
C ASN A 51 2.43 -24.36 12.53
N MET A 52 2.30 -24.19 13.84
CA MET A 52 0.98 -24.05 14.49
C MET A 52 0.29 -22.75 14.09
N ALA A 53 1.03 -21.63 14.02
CA ALA A 53 0.50 -20.35 13.55
C ALA A 53 0.01 -20.44 12.09
N GLU A 54 0.80 -21.05 11.20
CA GLU A 54 0.38 -21.29 9.81
C GLU A 54 -0.84 -22.21 9.72
N LEU A 55 -0.88 -23.30 10.50
CA LEU A 55 -1.99 -24.25 10.49
C LEU A 55 -3.31 -23.57 10.94
N ASN A 56 -3.23 -22.69 11.93
CA ASN A 56 -4.38 -21.92 12.44
C ASN A 56 -4.88 -20.85 11.44
N ARG A 57 -4.03 -20.38 10.52
CA ARG A 57 -4.43 -19.47 9.44
C ARG A 57 -5.18 -20.17 8.31
N LEU A 58 -4.96 -21.48 8.12
CA LEU A 58 -5.65 -22.23 7.08
C LEU A 58 -7.16 -22.33 7.39
N PRO A 59 -8.02 -22.15 6.37
CA PRO A 59 -9.46 -22.07 6.56
C PRO A 59 -10.00 -23.41 7.06
N GLN A 60 -10.97 -23.47 7.97
CA GLN A 60 -11.55 -24.77 8.32
C GLN A 60 -12.40 -25.30 7.16
N HIS A 61 -12.56 -26.63 7.07
CA HIS A 61 -13.44 -27.23 6.07
C HIS A 61 -14.86 -26.70 6.29
N LEU A 62 -15.36 -25.91 5.34
CA LEU A 62 -16.70 -25.34 5.37
C LEU A 62 -17.68 -26.44 4.99
N ARG A 63 -18.69 -26.70 5.83
CA ARG A 63 -19.62 -27.84 5.68
C ARG A 63 -20.97 -27.43 5.10
N SER A 64 -21.21 -26.13 4.94
CA SER A 64 -22.46 -25.60 4.41
C SER A 64 -22.26 -24.25 3.71
N VAL A 65 -23.24 -23.88 2.88
CA VAL A 65 -23.32 -22.56 2.24
C VAL A 65 -23.41 -21.44 3.27
N ALA A 66 -24.08 -21.65 4.40
CA ALA A 66 -24.18 -20.67 5.48
C ALA A 66 -22.82 -20.40 6.16
N GLU A 67 -22.02 -21.44 6.38
CA GLU A 67 -20.65 -21.31 6.89
C GLU A 67 -19.75 -20.56 5.88
N ALA A 68 -19.89 -20.87 4.59
CA ALA A 68 -19.18 -20.18 3.51
C ALA A 68 -19.51 -18.69 3.46
N LEU A 69 -20.79 -18.33 3.52
CA LEU A 69 -21.24 -16.93 3.57
C LEU A 69 -20.70 -16.19 4.78
N THR A 70 -20.70 -16.84 5.94
CA THR A 70 -20.17 -16.25 7.17
C THR A 70 -18.67 -16.01 7.08
N ALA A 71 -17.92 -16.99 6.56
CA ALA A 71 -16.49 -16.85 6.33
C ALA A 71 -16.19 -15.73 5.33
N PHE A 72 -16.94 -15.67 4.22
CA PHE A 72 -16.83 -14.63 3.22
C PHE A 72 -17.09 -13.23 3.79
N MET A 73 -18.18 -13.04 4.53
CA MET A 73 -18.50 -11.73 5.13
C MET A 73 -17.44 -11.29 6.14
N ARG A 74 -16.80 -12.24 6.85
CA ARG A 74 -15.67 -11.94 7.73
C ARG A 74 -14.43 -11.47 6.96
N ILE A 75 -14.12 -12.12 5.83
CA ILE A 75 -13.02 -11.72 4.94
C ILE A 75 -13.29 -10.33 4.39
N LEU A 76 -14.48 -10.11 3.82
CA LEU A 76 -14.89 -8.83 3.25
C LEU A 76 -14.83 -7.69 4.27
N SER A 77 -15.29 -7.94 5.50
CA SER A 77 -15.22 -6.97 6.59
C SER A 77 -13.76 -6.62 6.96
N SER A 78 -12.89 -7.64 7.01
CA SER A 78 -11.45 -7.45 7.32
C SER A 78 -10.74 -6.69 6.21
N PHE A 79 -11.01 -7.04 4.95
CA PHE A 79 -10.57 -6.33 3.76
C PHE A 79 -10.99 -4.86 3.78
N LYS A 80 -12.29 -4.57 3.98
CA LYS A 80 -12.81 -3.19 4.07
C LYS A 80 -12.11 -2.39 5.17
N LYS A 81 -11.86 -3.01 6.33
CA LYS A 81 -11.15 -2.36 7.45
C LYS A 81 -9.71 -2.01 7.08
N SER A 82 -9.00 -2.93 6.44
CA SER A 82 -7.61 -2.75 5.99
C SER A 82 -7.50 -1.64 4.94
N ILE A 83 -8.38 -1.66 3.94
CA ILE A 83 -8.46 -0.60 2.93
C ILE A 83 -8.77 0.76 3.56
N LYS A 84 -9.69 0.81 4.52
CA LYS A 84 -10.04 2.06 5.23
C LYS A 84 -8.85 2.63 6.01
N LYS A 85 -8.09 1.77 6.69
CA LYS A 85 -6.87 2.19 7.38
C LYS A 85 -5.87 2.82 6.41
N ILE A 86 -5.58 2.10 5.32
CA ILE A 86 -4.54 2.48 4.35
C ILE A 86 -4.94 3.70 3.52
N LEU A 87 -6.08 3.64 2.82
CA LEU A 87 -6.49 4.70 1.87
C LEU A 87 -7.10 5.93 2.54
N VAL A 88 -7.69 5.80 3.73
CA VAL A 88 -8.44 6.91 4.37
C VAL A 88 -7.75 7.44 5.61
N ARG A 89 -7.20 6.57 6.46
CA ARG A 89 -6.59 6.99 7.74
C ARG A 89 -5.09 7.18 7.66
N GLY A 90 -4.45 6.73 6.57
CA GLY A 90 -2.99 6.75 6.43
C GLY A 90 -2.28 5.80 7.40
N GLU A 91 -3.00 4.81 7.92
CA GLU A 91 -2.45 3.75 8.78
C GLU A 91 -1.89 2.63 7.88
N PHE A 92 -0.58 2.40 7.95
CA PHE A 92 0.15 1.39 7.16
C PHE A 92 0.84 0.35 8.07
N ASP A 93 0.34 0.19 9.31
CA ASP A 93 0.83 -0.78 10.30
C ASP A 93 0.77 -2.23 9.79
N GLU A 94 -0.19 -2.53 8.92
CA GLU A 94 -0.36 -3.84 8.31
C GLU A 94 0.67 -4.13 7.19
N TYR A 95 1.31 -3.08 6.64
CA TYR A 95 2.24 -3.17 5.51
C TYR A 95 3.46 -2.24 5.69
N PRO A 96 4.25 -2.40 6.78
CA PRO A 96 5.28 -1.43 7.17
C PRO A 96 6.45 -1.31 6.19
N GLU A 97 6.75 -2.37 5.44
CA GLU A 97 7.86 -2.40 4.48
C GLU A 97 7.44 -1.98 3.05
N GLU A 98 6.14 -1.82 2.80
CA GLU A 98 5.61 -1.54 1.48
C GLU A 98 5.37 -0.05 1.29
N LYS A 99 6.37 0.65 0.75
CA LYS A 99 6.30 2.11 0.50
C LYS A 99 5.08 2.54 -0.31
N GLU A 100 4.57 1.68 -1.19
CA GLU A 100 3.38 1.98 -1.99
C GLU A 100 2.10 2.03 -1.15
N MET A 101 2.08 1.47 0.07
CA MET A 101 0.95 1.51 1.00
C MET A 101 0.89 2.82 1.82
N HIS A 102 1.83 3.74 1.62
CA HIS A 102 1.84 5.06 2.27
C HIS A 102 0.91 6.05 1.53
N CYS A 103 -0.38 5.72 1.47
CA CYS A 103 -1.32 6.34 0.52
C CYS A 103 -1.51 7.84 0.72
N THR A 104 -1.47 8.36 1.95
CA THR A 104 -1.56 9.81 2.19
C THR A 104 -0.45 10.58 1.50
N ALA A 105 0.80 10.10 1.59
CA ALA A 105 1.94 10.74 0.93
C ALA A 105 1.79 10.65 -0.60
N LYS A 106 1.39 9.48 -1.11
CA LYS A 106 1.15 9.27 -2.54
C LYS A 106 0.05 10.15 -3.12
N PHE A 107 -1.05 10.36 -2.38
CA PHE A 107 -2.10 11.29 -2.81
C PHE A 107 -1.60 12.74 -2.86
N VAL A 108 -0.77 13.17 -1.91
CA VAL A 108 -0.16 14.51 -1.96
C VAL A 108 0.77 14.64 -3.18
N GLU A 109 1.62 13.65 -3.46
CA GLU A 109 2.48 13.64 -4.65
C GLU A 109 1.66 13.76 -5.95
N MET A 110 0.56 13.00 -6.07
CA MET A 110 -0.31 13.04 -7.24
C MET A 110 -1.03 14.39 -7.38
N LEU A 111 -1.48 15.00 -6.28
CA LEU A 111 -2.13 16.32 -6.29
C LEU A 111 -1.15 17.46 -6.60
N ASP A 112 0.10 17.36 -6.15
CA ASP A 112 1.15 18.31 -6.53
C ASP A 112 1.47 18.21 -8.02
N GLN A 113 1.60 16.98 -8.54
CA GLN A 113 1.73 16.76 -9.99
C GLN A 113 0.55 17.35 -10.76
N TYR A 114 -0.69 17.14 -10.29
CA TYR A 114 -1.87 17.73 -10.89
C TYR A 114 -1.82 19.26 -10.92
N SER A 115 -1.42 19.87 -9.80
CA SER A 115 -1.27 21.33 -9.69
C SER A 115 -0.27 21.87 -10.71
N ASN A 116 0.87 21.20 -10.88
CA ASN A 116 1.87 21.55 -11.89
C ASN A 116 1.34 21.37 -13.32
N GLU A 117 0.60 20.30 -13.60
CA GLU A 117 0.02 20.02 -14.92
C GLU A 117 -1.05 21.05 -15.32
N LEU A 118 -1.79 21.64 -14.38
CA LEU A 118 -2.75 22.71 -14.66
C LEU A 118 -2.10 23.98 -15.25
N HIS A 119 -0.80 24.17 -15.04
CA HIS A 119 -0.03 25.26 -15.66
C HIS A 119 0.41 24.94 -17.10
N SER A 120 0.25 23.70 -17.56
CA SER A 120 0.61 23.26 -18.90
C SER A 120 -0.45 23.64 -19.94
N LYS A 121 -0.01 23.92 -21.17
CA LYS A 121 -0.91 24.17 -22.31
C LYS A 121 -1.64 22.90 -22.79
N ASN A 122 -1.12 21.72 -22.45
CA ASN A 122 -1.64 20.41 -22.90
C ASN A 122 -2.29 19.66 -21.74
N PHE A 123 -3.05 20.36 -20.90
CA PHE A 123 -3.77 19.75 -19.79
C PHE A 123 -4.80 18.72 -20.30
N ASP A 124 -4.76 17.51 -19.74
CA ASP A 124 -5.73 16.44 -19.97
C ASP A 124 -6.36 16.07 -18.63
N GLU A 125 -7.63 16.43 -18.44
CA GLU A 125 -8.38 16.17 -17.22
C GLU A 125 -8.52 14.68 -16.88
N LYS A 126 -8.42 13.78 -17.86
CA LYS A 126 -8.55 12.33 -17.64
C LYS A 126 -7.26 11.69 -17.16
N ARG A 127 -6.12 12.33 -17.43
CA ARG A 127 -4.80 11.78 -17.11
C ARG A 127 -4.62 11.62 -15.61
N ILE A 128 -4.90 12.67 -14.84
CA ILE A 128 -4.74 12.62 -13.38
C ILE A 128 -5.66 11.59 -12.74
N LEU A 129 -6.93 11.54 -13.16
CA LEU A 129 -7.88 10.55 -12.67
C LEU A 129 -7.43 9.13 -13.00
N SER A 130 -6.80 8.93 -14.16
CA SER A 130 -6.22 7.64 -14.51
C SER A 130 -5.06 7.26 -13.59
N ILE A 131 -4.16 8.19 -13.27
CA ILE A 131 -3.05 7.93 -12.35
C ILE A 131 -3.60 7.54 -10.96
N VAL A 132 -4.50 8.35 -10.41
CA VAL A 132 -5.09 8.15 -9.08
C VAL A 132 -5.86 6.83 -9.01
N TRP A 133 -6.77 6.57 -9.96
CA TRP A 133 -7.59 5.35 -9.92
C TRP A 133 -6.81 4.08 -10.22
N ASN A 134 -5.76 4.13 -11.06
CA ASN A 134 -4.89 2.99 -11.28
C ASN A 134 -4.07 2.68 -10.00
N TYR A 135 -3.63 3.72 -9.28
CA TYR A 135 -2.97 3.55 -7.98
C TYR A 135 -3.92 2.89 -6.97
N ILE A 136 -5.15 3.41 -6.83
CA ILE A 136 -6.18 2.84 -5.95
C ILE A 136 -6.47 1.39 -6.33
N GLU A 137 -6.62 1.09 -7.63
CA GLU A 137 -6.85 -0.28 -8.12
C GLU A 137 -5.77 -1.22 -7.60
N ARG A 138 -4.49 -0.85 -7.76
CA ARG A 138 -3.37 -1.68 -7.31
C ARG A 138 -3.43 -1.96 -5.81
N ILE A 139 -3.64 -0.94 -4.97
CA ILE A 139 -3.76 -1.10 -3.51
C ILE A 139 -4.95 -1.99 -3.16
N VAL A 140 -6.10 -1.76 -3.79
CA VAL A 140 -7.31 -2.56 -3.58
C VAL A 140 -7.07 -4.02 -3.95
N MET A 141 -6.43 -4.29 -5.08
CA MET A 141 -6.13 -5.66 -5.51
C MET A 141 -5.13 -6.36 -4.59
N GLU A 142 -4.07 -5.67 -4.18
CA GLU A 142 -3.03 -6.24 -3.31
C GLU A 142 -3.59 -6.65 -1.95
N VAL A 143 -4.33 -5.75 -1.31
CA VAL A 143 -4.98 -6.03 -0.03
C VAL A 143 -6.07 -7.10 -0.18
N LEU A 144 -6.86 -7.06 -1.26
CA LEU A 144 -7.88 -8.09 -1.52
C LEU A 144 -7.25 -9.48 -1.69
N MET A 145 -6.16 -9.60 -2.46
CA MET A 145 -5.48 -10.87 -2.67
C MET A 145 -4.84 -11.40 -1.40
N HIS A 146 -4.32 -10.52 -0.54
CA HIS A 146 -3.83 -10.90 0.78
C HIS A 146 -4.95 -11.52 1.64
N HIS A 147 -6.11 -10.87 1.72
CA HIS A 147 -7.26 -11.37 2.50
C HIS A 147 -7.89 -12.65 1.92
N CYS A 148 -7.78 -12.86 0.61
CA CYS A 148 -8.31 -14.05 -0.09
C CYS A 148 -7.25 -15.13 -0.35
N GLU A 149 -6.02 -15.04 0.17
CA GLU A 149 -4.91 -15.96 -0.14
C GLU A 149 -5.26 -17.44 0.13
N ASN A 150 -6.06 -17.65 1.18
CA ASN A 150 -6.44 -18.95 1.69
C ASN A 150 -7.71 -19.52 1.02
N TYR A 151 -8.35 -18.72 0.15
CA TYR A 151 -9.59 -19.07 -0.55
C TYR A 151 -9.46 -18.83 -2.07
N PRO A 152 -8.70 -19.67 -2.79
CA PRO A 152 -8.44 -19.47 -4.23
C PRO A 152 -9.72 -19.38 -5.07
N THR A 153 -10.78 -20.11 -4.68
CA THR A 153 -12.09 -20.11 -5.37
C THR A 153 -12.80 -18.76 -5.33
N LEU A 154 -12.49 -17.90 -4.33
CA LEU A 154 -13.02 -16.54 -4.22
C LEU A 154 -12.21 -15.51 -4.99
N GLN A 155 -10.93 -15.76 -5.30
CA GLN A 155 -10.04 -14.73 -5.80
C GLN A 155 -10.47 -14.16 -7.14
N SER A 156 -10.93 -15.01 -8.08
CA SER A 156 -11.31 -14.57 -9.42
C SER A 156 -12.58 -13.71 -9.42
N SER A 157 -13.61 -14.14 -8.70
CA SER A 157 -14.90 -13.43 -8.59
C SER A 157 -14.77 -12.14 -7.80
N THR A 158 -14.10 -12.16 -6.64
CA THR A 158 -13.87 -10.96 -5.84
C THR A 158 -12.98 -9.95 -6.55
N ARG A 159 -11.94 -10.39 -7.26
CA ARG A 159 -11.09 -9.53 -8.10
C ARG A 159 -11.93 -8.85 -9.18
N ARG A 160 -12.74 -9.62 -9.92
CA ARG A 160 -13.60 -9.07 -10.98
C ARG A 160 -14.58 -8.04 -10.42
N ALA A 161 -15.24 -8.33 -9.31
CA ALA A 161 -16.16 -7.41 -8.64
C ALA A 161 -15.47 -6.09 -8.27
N ALA A 162 -14.29 -6.19 -7.64
CA ALA A 162 -13.52 -5.02 -7.23
C ALA A 162 -13.05 -4.19 -8.44
N GLN A 163 -12.61 -4.83 -9.52
CA GLN A 163 -12.22 -4.14 -10.75
C GLN A 163 -13.40 -3.41 -11.41
N ASN A 164 -14.56 -4.07 -11.50
CA ASN A 164 -15.78 -3.45 -12.02
C ASN A 164 -16.17 -2.21 -11.21
N LEU A 165 -16.10 -2.30 -9.87
CA LEU A 165 -16.37 -1.18 -8.98
C LEU A 165 -15.39 -0.02 -9.21
N ILE A 166 -14.09 -0.31 -9.33
CA ILE A 166 -13.07 0.71 -9.60
C ILE A 166 -13.33 1.42 -10.93
N VAL A 167 -13.63 0.67 -12.00
CA VAL A 167 -13.95 1.24 -13.31
C VAL A 167 -15.18 2.14 -13.23
N LYS A 168 -16.22 1.71 -12.53
CA LYS A 168 -17.43 2.50 -12.28
C LYS A 168 -17.11 3.81 -11.56
N LYS A 169 -16.33 3.77 -10.48
CA LYS A 169 -15.94 4.97 -9.72
C LYS A 169 -15.00 5.91 -10.46
N LYS A 170 -14.11 5.36 -11.29
CA LYS A 170 -13.27 6.14 -12.20
C LYS A 170 -14.12 6.91 -13.20
N ASN A 171 -15.11 6.26 -13.83
CA ASN A 171 -15.99 6.90 -14.80
C ASN A 171 -16.88 7.97 -14.15
N GLU A 172 -17.48 7.69 -12.98
CA GLU A 172 -18.23 8.68 -12.19
C GLU A 172 -17.35 9.93 -11.88
N SER A 173 -16.08 9.71 -11.56
CA SER A 173 -15.14 10.81 -11.29
C SER A 173 -14.80 11.63 -12.53
N VAL A 174 -14.67 10.99 -13.70
CA VAL A 174 -14.43 11.69 -14.97
C VAL A 174 -15.59 12.61 -15.33
N GLU A 175 -16.84 12.15 -15.18
CA GLU A 175 -18.01 13.00 -15.47
C GLU A 175 -18.09 14.17 -14.49
N TRP A 176 -17.85 13.95 -13.19
CA TRP A 176 -17.81 15.03 -12.20
C TRP A 176 -16.74 16.10 -12.52
N VAL A 177 -15.55 15.69 -12.99
CA VAL A 177 -14.50 16.65 -13.39
C VAL A 177 -14.93 17.49 -14.60
N LYS A 178 -15.66 16.91 -15.56
CA LYS A 178 -16.20 17.69 -16.68
C LYS A 178 -17.22 18.72 -16.21
N GLU A 179 -18.05 18.37 -15.22
CA GLU A 179 -19.03 19.29 -14.66
C GLU A 179 -18.36 20.48 -13.97
N ILE A 180 -17.37 20.25 -13.11
CA ILE A 180 -16.68 21.36 -12.41
C ILE A 180 -15.91 22.27 -13.38
N ILE A 181 -15.23 21.70 -14.38
CA ILE A 181 -14.59 22.48 -15.45
C ILE A 181 -15.65 23.24 -16.26
N GLY A 182 -16.79 22.61 -16.52
CA GLY A 182 -17.93 23.24 -17.18
C GLY A 182 -18.43 24.46 -16.42
N MET A 183 -18.59 24.37 -15.10
CA MET A 183 -19.01 25.49 -14.24
C MET A 183 -18.01 26.65 -14.30
N GLU A 184 -16.70 26.39 -14.23
CA GLU A 184 -15.65 27.41 -14.34
C GLU A 184 -15.64 28.13 -15.69
N LYS A 185 -16.12 27.49 -16.76
CA LYS A 185 -16.21 28.09 -18.09
C LYS A 185 -17.41 29.02 -18.27
N GLN A 186 -18.42 28.92 -17.41
CA GLN A 186 -19.68 29.68 -17.57
C GLN A 186 -19.66 31.04 -16.88
N THR A 187 -18.96 31.18 -15.75
CA THR A 187 -18.94 32.43 -14.99
C THR A 187 -17.60 32.64 -14.28
N ASP A 188 -17.14 33.88 -14.26
CA ASP A 188 -15.91 34.34 -13.62
C ASP A 188 -16.14 34.87 -12.19
N TYR A 189 -17.08 34.27 -11.46
CA TYR A 189 -17.45 34.69 -10.11
C TYR A 189 -16.44 34.27 -9.03
N THR A 190 -16.06 35.21 -8.16
CA THR A 190 -15.31 34.91 -6.94
C THR A 190 -15.65 35.87 -5.80
N CYS A 191 -15.90 35.30 -4.62
CA CYS A 191 -15.96 36.03 -3.34
C CYS A 191 -14.66 35.87 -2.52
N ASN A 192 -13.61 35.28 -3.10
CA ASN A 192 -12.35 35.04 -2.40
C ASN A 192 -11.61 36.38 -2.18
N PRO A 193 -11.34 36.80 -0.94
CA PRO A 193 -10.67 38.08 -0.68
C PRO A 193 -9.25 38.15 -1.24
N GLY A 194 -8.61 36.99 -1.48
CA GLY A 194 -7.31 36.88 -2.13
C GLY A 194 -7.31 37.37 -3.58
N TYR A 195 -8.47 37.42 -4.26
CA TYR A 195 -8.58 38.01 -5.59
C TYR A 195 -8.23 39.50 -5.57
N LEU A 196 -8.93 40.30 -4.75
CA LEU A 196 -8.70 41.74 -4.66
C LEU A 196 -7.29 42.05 -4.16
N ALA A 197 -6.79 41.28 -3.18
CA ALA A 197 -5.42 41.45 -2.69
C ALA A 197 -4.38 41.20 -3.79
N THR A 198 -4.56 40.13 -4.59
CA THR A 198 -3.65 39.80 -5.70
C THR A 198 -3.75 40.84 -6.82
N TYR A 199 -4.96 41.20 -7.22
CA TYR A 199 -5.22 42.22 -8.24
C TYR A 199 -4.61 43.58 -7.85
N ASN A 200 -4.85 44.08 -6.64
CA ASN A 200 -4.29 45.35 -6.18
C ASN A 200 -2.75 45.33 -6.17
N LYS A 201 -2.15 44.22 -5.73
CA LYS A 201 -0.68 44.03 -5.77
C LYS A 201 -0.14 44.07 -7.19
N LEU A 202 -0.86 43.47 -8.15
CA LEU A 202 -0.49 43.47 -9.56
C LEU A 202 -0.65 44.87 -10.19
N MET A 203 -1.75 45.57 -9.85
CA MET A 203 -2.05 46.92 -10.31
C MET A 203 -1.06 47.97 -9.84
N GLY A 204 -0.38 47.75 -8.70
CA GLY A 204 0.70 48.62 -8.24
C GLY A 204 1.88 48.77 -9.23
N GLN A 205 1.96 47.93 -10.27
CA GLN A 205 2.97 48.00 -11.33
C GLN A 205 2.53 48.86 -12.53
N GLN A 206 1.28 49.34 -12.57
CA GLN A 206 0.70 50.01 -13.74
C GLN A 206 1.51 51.26 -14.13
N GLN A 207 1.87 52.11 -13.16
CA GLN A 207 2.58 53.36 -13.44
C GLN A 207 3.91 53.10 -14.17
N THR A 208 4.74 52.20 -13.63
CA THR A 208 6.02 51.81 -14.22
C THR A 208 5.84 51.20 -15.61
N PHE A 209 4.82 50.36 -15.80
CA PHE A 209 4.50 49.79 -17.10
C PHE A 209 4.13 50.87 -18.13
N MET A 210 3.28 51.83 -17.77
CA MET A 210 2.86 52.91 -18.67
C MET A 210 4.03 53.81 -19.06
N GLU A 211 4.97 54.10 -18.15
CA GLU A 211 6.18 54.86 -18.46
C GLU A 211 7.08 54.19 -19.51
N ILE A 212 7.08 52.87 -19.59
CA ILE A 212 7.84 52.10 -20.60
C ILE A 212 7.12 52.12 -21.94
N ILE A 213 5.78 52.09 -21.93
CA ILE A 213 4.95 52.15 -23.13
C ILE A 213 5.04 53.53 -23.79
N TYR A 214 4.96 54.61 -23.01
CA TYR A 214 4.98 55.98 -23.55
C TYR A 214 6.38 56.49 -23.93
N ASN A 215 7.45 55.76 -23.60
CA ASN A 215 8.81 56.15 -23.93
C ASN A 215 9.41 55.20 -24.99
N PRO A 216 9.44 55.60 -26.29
CA PRO A 216 9.98 54.77 -27.36
C PRO A 216 11.44 54.38 -27.17
N GLY A 217 12.23 55.19 -26.45
CA GLY A 217 13.65 54.95 -26.18
C GLY A 217 13.93 53.94 -25.07
N LYS A 218 12.91 53.50 -24.31
CA LYS A 218 13.08 52.43 -23.32
C LYS A 218 13.04 51.04 -23.98
N VAL A 219 13.75 50.08 -23.40
CA VAL A 219 13.71 48.68 -23.82
C VAL A 219 12.27 48.15 -23.71
N SER A 220 11.84 47.34 -24.69
CA SER A 220 10.46 46.85 -24.77
C SER A 220 10.19 45.64 -23.88
N VAL A 221 11.22 44.99 -23.34
CA VAL A 221 11.10 43.87 -22.41
C VAL A 221 10.89 44.41 -21.00
N VAL A 222 9.84 43.91 -20.33
CA VAL A 222 9.48 44.31 -18.96
C VAL A 222 9.32 43.05 -18.10
N SER A 223 9.88 43.08 -16.90
CA SER A 223 9.64 42.07 -15.88
C SER A 223 8.44 42.45 -15.04
N LEU A 224 7.34 41.71 -15.17
CA LEU A 224 6.11 41.92 -14.40
C LEU A 224 5.87 40.76 -13.44
N LYS A 225 5.55 41.08 -12.18
CA LYS A 225 5.14 40.07 -11.19
C LYS A 225 3.93 39.30 -11.74
N GLY A 226 4.01 37.98 -11.72
CA GLY A 226 2.97 37.07 -12.23
C GLY A 226 3.05 36.74 -13.73
N LEU A 227 3.91 37.44 -14.51
CA LEU A 227 4.12 37.16 -15.93
C LEU A 227 5.57 36.85 -16.30
N GLY A 228 6.53 37.25 -15.45
CA GLY A 228 7.95 37.16 -15.78
C GLY A 228 8.34 38.24 -16.80
N GLU A 229 9.34 37.94 -17.61
CA GLU A 229 9.80 38.84 -18.67
C GLU A 229 8.93 38.71 -19.92
N ILE A 230 8.38 39.84 -20.36
CA ILE A 230 7.53 39.90 -21.56
C ILE A 230 7.95 41.07 -22.46
N ASP A 231 7.90 40.87 -23.77
CA ASP A 231 8.07 41.95 -24.75
C ASP A 231 6.73 42.65 -25.01
N VAL A 232 6.68 43.95 -24.68
CA VAL A 232 5.48 44.78 -24.77
C VAL A 232 5.58 45.82 -25.87
N GLY A 233 6.62 45.77 -26.72
CA GLY A 233 6.86 46.77 -27.77
C GLY A 233 5.69 46.92 -28.75
N HIS A 234 5.01 45.80 -29.05
CA HIS A 234 3.83 45.76 -29.90
C HIS A 234 2.66 46.62 -29.37
N LEU A 235 2.57 46.83 -28.05
CA LEU A 235 1.50 47.61 -27.42
C LEU A 235 1.65 49.13 -27.64
N ARG A 236 2.84 49.62 -28.02
CA ARG A 236 3.06 51.04 -28.34
C ARG A 236 2.22 51.55 -29.50
N LYS A 237 1.73 50.64 -30.36
CA LYS A 237 0.81 50.96 -31.46
C LYS A 237 -0.65 51.13 -30.99
N HIS A 238 -0.94 50.82 -29.73
CA HIS A 238 -2.29 50.74 -29.17
C HIS A 238 -2.43 51.57 -27.88
N LEU A 239 -1.84 52.76 -27.83
CA LEU A 239 -1.77 53.60 -26.62
C LEU A 239 -3.15 53.92 -26.00
N GLY A 240 -4.21 54.01 -26.81
CA GLY A 240 -5.57 54.28 -26.31
C GLY A 240 -6.20 53.10 -25.54
N LEU A 241 -5.70 51.88 -25.72
CA LEU A 241 -6.26 50.66 -25.13
C LEU A 241 -5.31 49.98 -24.12
N VAL A 242 -4.04 50.37 -24.11
CA VAL A 242 -2.99 49.66 -23.35
C VAL A 242 -3.25 49.62 -21.84
N GLN A 243 -3.83 50.68 -21.28
CA GLN A 243 -4.19 50.72 -19.85
C GLN A 243 -5.30 49.73 -19.51
N GLN A 244 -6.33 49.63 -20.36
CA GLN A 244 -7.45 48.69 -20.19
C GLN A 244 -6.98 47.25 -20.39
N ALA A 245 -6.11 47.02 -21.38
CA ALA A 245 -5.50 45.71 -21.62
C ALA A 245 -4.64 45.25 -20.43
N PHE A 246 -3.87 46.17 -19.84
CA PHE A 246 -3.10 45.90 -18.62
C PHE A 246 -4.03 45.53 -17.45
N ASP A 247 -5.06 46.33 -17.19
CA ASP A 247 -6.04 46.06 -16.13
C ASP A 247 -6.69 44.68 -16.29
N MET A 248 -7.20 44.39 -17.49
CA MET A 248 -7.82 43.11 -17.82
C MET A 248 -6.83 41.94 -17.62
N LYS A 249 -5.57 42.11 -18.04
CA LYS A 249 -4.53 41.08 -17.86
C LYS A 249 -4.27 40.79 -16.38
N MET A 250 -4.21 41.83 -15.54
CA MET A 250 -4.03 41.65 -14.10
C MET A 250 -5.23 40.97 -13.43
N ARG A 251 -6.46 41.28 -13.86
CA ARG A 251 -7.67 40.59 -13.40
C ARG A 251 -7.63 39.10 -13.75
N VAL A 252 -7.27 38.76 -14.99
CA VAL A 252 -7.18 37.37 -15.46
C VAL A 252 -6.13 36.60 -14.65
N ILE A 253 -4.95 37.19 -14.40
CA ILE A 253 -3.90 36.53 -13.59
C ILE A 253 -4.40 36.30 -12.16
N ALA A 254 -5.01 37.30 -11.54
CA ALA A 254 -5.53 37.20 -10.18
C ALA A 254 -6.64 36.14 -10.07
N TYR A 255 -7.56 36.10 -11.04
CA TYR A 255 -8.65 35.13 -11.08
C TYR A 255 -8.16 33.71 -11.36
N TRP A 256 -7.23 33.54 -12.31
CA TRP A 256 -6.67 32.23 -12.66
C TRP A 256 -6.04 31.54 -11.45
N LYS A 257 -5.38 32.29 -10.57
CA LYS A 257 -4.86 31.74 -9.30
C LYS A 257 -5.97 31.15 -8.43
N ILE A 258 -7.15 31.76 -8.39
CA ILE A 258 -8.31 31.24 -7.65
C ILE A 258 -8.84 29.96 -8.28
N VAL A 259 -8.98 29.94 -9.61
CA VAL A 259 -9.43 28.75 -10.35
C VAL A 259 -8.52 27.56 -10.09
N LEU A 260 -7.21 27.74 -10.17
CA LEU A 260 -6.23 26.68 -9.93
C LEU A 260 -6.36 26.06 -8.53
N MET A 261 -6.42 26.90 -7.48
CA MET A 261 -6.60 26.40 -6.11
C MET A 261 -7.91 25.64 -5.96
N ARG A 262 -9.01 26.19 -6.49
CA ARG A 262 -10.34 25.58 -6.41
C ARG A 262 -10.36 24.21 -7.09
N LEU A 263 -9.77 24.08 -8.28
CA LEU A 263 -9.71 22.79 -9.00
C LEU A 263 -8.91 21.74 -8.22
N VAL A 264 -7.76 22.11 -7.65
CA VAL A 264 -6.92 21.20 -6.84
C VAL A 264 -7.67 20.76 -5.58
N ASP A 265 -8.24 21.70 -4.82
CA ASP A 265 -8.98 21.40 -3.59
C ASP A 265 -10.22 20.54 -3.89
N SER A 266 -10.99 20.89 -4.92
CA SER A 266 -12.17 20.13 -5.30
C SER A 266 -11.82 18.72 -5.77
N MET A 267 -10.73 18.53 -6.52
CA MET A 267 -10.24 17.21 -6.92
C MET A 267 -9.88 16.35 -5.70
N ALA A 268 -9.13 16.92 -4.75
CA ALA A 268 -8.74 16.23 -3.53
C ALA A 268 -9.97 15.79 -2.71
N LEU A 269 -10.94 16.70 -2.53
CA LEU A 269 -12.19 16.42 -1.82
C LEU A 269 -13.00 15.33 -2.52
N HIS A 270 -13.14 15.41 -3.85
CA HIS A 270 -13.88 14.44 -4.64
C HIS A 270 -13.27 13.04 -4.55
N ILE A 271 -11.95 12.92 -4.71
CA ILE A 271 -11.24 11.63 -4.61
C ILE A 271 -11.47 11.03 -3.21
N MET A 272 -11.22 11.79 -2.15
CA MET A 272 -11.37 11.28 -0.78
C MET A 272 -12.81 10.91 -0.43
N PHE A 273 -13.78 11.74 -0.84
CA PHE A 273 -15.19 11.43 -0.66
C PHE A 273 -15.59 10.15 -1.42
N THR A 274 -15.15 10.01 -2.67
CA THR A 274 -15.48 8.86 -3.51
C THR A 274 -14.86 7.57 -2.97
N ILE A 275 -13.61 7.60 -2.50
CA ILE A 275 -12.97 6.46 -1.82
C ILE A 275 -13.76 6.04 -0.58
N GLN A 276 -14.13 7.01 0.27
CA GLN A 276 -14.90 6.71 1.48
C GLN A 276 -16.28 6.15 1.15
N LYS A 277 -16.97 6.69 0.14
CA LYS A 277 -18.27 6.19 -0.32
C LYS A 277 -18.13 4.78 -0.87
N MET A 278 -17.13 4.54 -1.71
CA MET A 278 -16.82 3.22 -2.28
C MET A 278 -16.62 2.19 -1.17
N ILE A 279 -15.80 2.48 -0.16
CA ILE A 279 -15.51 1.54 0.93
C ILE A 279 -16.73 1.30 1.83
N ASN A 280 -17.43 2.36 2.24
CA ASN A 280 -18.46 2.24 3.27
C ASN A 280 -19.81 1.80 2.72
N LYS A 281 -20.13 2.12 1.44
CA LYS A 281 -21.45 1.90 0.85
C LYS A 281 -21.42 0.92 -0.31
N ASP A 282 -20.50 1.09 -1.25
CA ASP A 282 -20.62 0.42 -2.55
C ASP A 282 -19.92 -0.96 -2.60
N MET A 283 -18.78 -1.11 -1.90
CA MET A 283 -17.96 -2.34 -1.95
C MET A 283 -18.71 -3.61 -1.57
N GLU A 284 -19.49 -3.56 -0.50
CA GLU A 284 -20.15 -4.75 0.00
C GLU A 284 -21.27 -5.19 -0.93
N GLU A 285 -22.10 -4.25 -1.35
CA GLU A 285 -23.18 -4.48 -2.30
C GLU A 285 -22.63 -5.05 -3.62
N GLU A 286 -21.64 -4.39 -4.23
CA GLU A 286 -21.13 -4.79 -5.54
C GLU A 286 -20.44 -6.16 -5.50
N ILE A 287 -19.66 -6.44 -4.45
CA ILE A 287 -18.97 -7.73 -4.31
C ILE A 287 -19.97 -8.86 -4.03
N VAL A 288 -20.97 -8.64 -3.16
CA VAL A 288 -22.01 -9.64 -2.87
C VAL A 288 -22.87 -9.90 -4.10
N GLN A 289 -23.28 -8.87 -4.83
CA GLN A 289 -24.08 -9.02 -6.06
C GLN A 289 -23.33 -9.82 -7.13
N GLU A 290 -22.05 -9.54 -7.36
CA GLU A 290 -21.23 -10.28 -8.34
C GLU A 290 -21.06 -11.75 -7.95
N LEU A 291 -20.93 -12.03 -6.65
CA LEU A 291 -20.78 -13.40 -6.13
C LEU A 291 -22.08 -14.20 -6.15
N MET A 292 -23.24 -13.54 -6.06
CA MET A 292 -24.57 -14.15 -6.10
C MET A 292 -25.16 -14.21 -7.51
N ALA A 293 -24.50 -13.59 -8.50
CA ALA A 293 -24.97 -13.61 -9.88
C ALA A 293 -25.05 -15.05 -10.43
N PRO A 294 -25.94 -15.37 -11.39
CA PRO A 294 -26.06 -16.72 -11.97
C PRO A 294 -24.80 -17.27 -12.66
N ARG A 295 -23.78 -16.43 -12.87
CA ARG A 295 -22.43 -16.82 -13.34
C ARG A 295 -21.45 -17.08 -12.18
N GLY A 296 -21.90 -16.91 -10.95
CA GLY A 296 -21.13 -16.81 -9.72
C GLY A 296 -21.16 -18.12 -8.95
N ASP A 297 -20.45 -19.14 -9.42
CA ASP A 297 -20.17 -20.32 -8.59
C ASP A 297 -19.17 -20.01 -7.45
N GLY A 298 -19.06 -18.76 -6.99
CA GLY A 298 -17.98 -18.30 -6.12
C GLY A 298 -18.17 -18.74 -4.67
N ILE A 299 -19.34 -18.41 -4.10
CA ILE A 299 -19.69 -18.73 -2.72
C ILE A 299 -20.05 -20.22 -2.59
N GLU A 300 -20.75 -20.77 -3.59
CA GLU A 300 -21.08 -22.18 -3.60
C GLU A 300 -19.79 -23.01 -3.62
N ARG A 301 -18.78 -22.71 -4.44
CA ARG A 301 -17.49 -23.45 -4.42
C ARG A 301 -16.59 -23.17 -3.22
N MET A 302 -17.01 -22.40 -2.22
CA MET A 302 -16.22 -22.23 -0.99
C MET A 302 -16.23 -23.45 -0.08
N HIS A 303 -17.27 -24.31 -0.15
CA HIS A 303 -17.27 -25.56 0.61
C HIS A 303 -16.28 -26.60 0.06
N ASP A 304 -15.86 -26.44 -1.19
CA ASP A 304 -14.82 -27.26 -1.81
C ASP A 304 -13.44 -26.79 -1.37
N GLU A 305 -12.84 -27.47 -0.38
CA GLU A 305 -11.46 -27.20 0.01
C GLU A 305 -10.53 -27.44 -1.19
N SER A 306 -9.78 -26.41 -1.59
CA SER A 306 -8.80 -26.54 -2.68
C SER A 306 -7.79 -27.65 -2.35
N PRO A 307 -7.44 -28.53 -3.32
CA PRO A 307 -6.44 -29.58 -3.11
C PRO A 307 -5.12 -29.06 -2.53
N LEU A 308 -4.70 -27.86 -2.94
CA LEU A 308 -3.49 -27.19 -2.44
C LEU A 308 -3.58 -26.84 -0.96
N VAL A 309 -4.74 -26.35 -0.50
CA VAL A 309 -4.98 -25.99 0.90
C VAL A 309 -5.06 -27.25 1.75
N SER A 310 -5.75 -28.29 1.26
CA SER A 310 -5.87 -29.57 1.95
C SER A 310 -4.51 -30.28 2.09
N GLU A 311 -3.71 -30.29 1.02
CA GLU A 311 -2.36 -30.84 1.05
C GLU A 311 -1.45 -30.07 2.01
N LYS A 312 -1.47 -28.73 1.96
CA LYS A 312 -0.71 -27.88 2.89
C LYS A 312 -1.12 -28.15 4.35
N ARG A 313 -2.42 -28.28 4.63
CA ARG A 313 -2.94 -28.63 5.96
C ARG A 313 -2.43 -29.98 6.42
N ASN A 314 -2.51 -31.00 5.57
CA ASN A 314 -2.04 -32.35 5.90
C ASN A 314 -0.54 -32.38 6.17
N ARG A 315 0.26 -31.67 5.37
CA ARG A 315 1.71 -31.51 5.57
C ARG A 315 2.02 -30.83 6.91
N LEU A 316 1.34 -29.73 7.22
CA LEU A 316 1.51 -29.02 8.49
C LEU A 316 1.09 -29.87 9.69
N LYS A 317 -0.04 -30.58 9.62
CA LYS A 317 -0.48 -31.52 10.68
C LYS A 317 0.56 -32.60 10.95
N LYS A 318 1.12 -33.22 9.89
CA LYS A 318 2.20 -34.22 10.02
C LYS A 318 3.45 -33.62 10.66
N SER A 319 3.87 -32.42 10.21
CA SER A 319 5.04 -31.74 10.76
C SER A 319 4.87 -31.33 12.22
N VAL A 320 3.70 -30.79 12.61
CA VAL A 320 3.38 -30.45 14.00
C VAL A 320 3.41 -31.70 14.89
N LYS A 321 2.87 -32.83 14.42
CA LYS A 321 2.92 -34.10 15.15
C LYS A 321 4.37 -34.53 15.41
N LEU A 322 5.18 -34.58 14.36
CA LEU A 322 6.61 -34.93 14.46
C LEU A 322 7.38 -33.99 15.39
N LEU A 323 7.14 -32.68 15.32
CA LEU A 323 7.82 -31.71 16.18
C LEU A 323 7.43 -31.86 17.65
N LYS A 324 6.18 -32.23 17.96
CA LYS A 324 5.75 -32.55 19.32
C LYS A 324 6.44 -33.81 19.85
N GLU A 325 6.50 -34.86 19.04
CA GLU A 325 7.21 -36.11 19.37
C GLU A 325 8.71 -35.85 19.58
N SER A 326 9.36 -35.09 18.69
CA SER A 326 10.77 -34.72 18.83
C SER A 326 11.04 -33.88 20.07
N LYS A 327 10.12 -32.96 20.43
CA LYS A 327 10.23 -32.17 21.66
C LYS A 327 10.21 -33.07 22.90
N GLU A 328 9.29 -34.03 22.93
CA GLU A 328 9.20 -35.00 24.04
C GLU A 328 10.47 -35.85 24.14
N VAL A 329 10.99 -36.35 23.02
CA VAL A 329 12.26 -37.11 23.00
C VAL A 329 13.43 -36.26 23.52
N VAL A 330 13.56 -35.01 23.07
CA VAL A 330 14.63 -34.10 23.52
C VAL A 330 14.49 -33.78 25.00
N SER A 331 13.27 -33.53 25.49
CA SER A 331 12.99 -33.29 26.92
C SER A 331 13.39 -34.51 27.76
N ASN A 332 13.00 -35.71 27.33
CA ASN A 332 13.37 -36.97 28.00
C ASN A 332 14.88 -37.22 28.03
N ILE A 333 15.65 -36.76 27.03
CA ILE A 333 17.12 -36.88 27.02
C ILE A 333 17.76 -35.85 27.96
N MET A 334 17.16 -34.66 28.10
CA MET A 334 17.65 -33.62 29.01
C MET A 334 17.31 -33.94 30.48
N ASP A 335 16.13 -34.50 30.74
CA ASP A 335 15.65 -34.87 32.09
C ASP A 335 16.36 -36.13 32.61
N LYS A 336 16.76 -37.03 31.72
CA LYS A 336 17.71 -38.09 32.04
C LYS A 336 19.08 -37.45 32.19
N ASP A 337 19.35 -36.94 33.39
CA ASP A 337 20.66 -36.49 33.82
C ASP A 337 21.77 -37.31 33.12
N PHE A 338 22.64 -36.63 32.36
CA PHE A 338 23.88 -37.17 31.79
C PHE A 338 24.89 -37.60 32.89
N ILE A 339 24.41 -37.88 34.11
CA ILE A 339 25.16 -38.16 35.34
C ILE A 339 25.50 -39.66 35.48
N SER A 340 25.11 -40.55 34.55
CA SER A 340 25.44 -41.99 34.66
C SER A 340 26.04 -42.65 33.40
N TRP A 341 26.96 -42.00 32.70
CA TRP A 341 27.78 -42.67 31.66
C TRP A 341 29.28 -42.48 31.88
#